data_AF-A0A1V6J240-F1
#
_entry.id   AF-A0A1V6J240-F1
#
_cell.length_a   1.000
_cell.length_b   1.000
_cell.length_c   1.000
_cell.angle_alpha   90.00
_cell.angle_beta   90.00
_cell.angle_gamma   90.00
#
_symmetry.space_group_name_H-M   'P 1'
#
loop_
_entity.id
_entity.type
_entity.pdbx_description
1 polymer ?
#
loop_
_entity_poly.entity_id
_entity_poly.type
_entity_poly.pdbx_seq_one_letter_code
_entity_poly.pdbx_strand_id
1 'polypeptide(L)'
;MDPIATTVPVTGLKAPVEFQVLRVPDHFTKADFSTHRQADFKGITSPDCNMVTSSQIQYYHPDNLPARFLCFFPEPDTLINGVASFTLDGTQDIIYSPVAYAGSLYAPNPDFGYSFNHELSRLNVTVTLSQDMDMTEDFVLLSAEVLTYNKLQLQLGGPLAGQLKVAGDAKKVLIPLRDDIGSITRNIRLSKNPEDCGSVYAYAGENPVLVLKIQGKTGIFTREVSIPSLKPGKDYRVEVTGDVQNVLFKASLSDWTQGDPGEAEL
;
A
#
# COMPACT_ATOMS: atom_id res chain seq x y z
N MET A 1 -13.84 -36.27 -1.95
CA MET A 1 -14.20 -35.00 -2.58
C MET A 1 -13.04 -34.61 -3.46
N ASP A 2 -13.30 -34.14 -4.67
CA ASP A 2 -12.23 -33.80 -5.61
C ASP A 2 -11.59 -32.45 -5.18
N PRO A 3 -10.25 -32.37 -5.16
CA PRO A 3 -9.56 -31.17 -4.72
C PRO A 3 -9.65 -30.07 -5.78
N ILE A 4 -9.70 -28.83 -5.31
CA ILE A 4 -9.47 -27.63 -6.13
C ILE A 4 -7.96 -27.49 -6.31
N ALA A 5 -7.52 -26.97 -7.47
CA ALA A 5 -6.11 -26.68 -7.72
C ALA A 5 -5.52 -25.85 -6.56
N THR A 6 -4.49 -26.39 -5.92
CA THR A 6 -3.86 -25.77 -4.73
C THR A 6 -2.97 -24.60 -5.07
N THR A 7 -2.41 -24.61 -6.28
CA THR A 7 -1.54 -23.55 -6.81
C THR A 7 -2.17 -22.99 -8.07
N VAL A 8 -2.36 -21.67 -8.10
CA VAL A 8 -3.04 -20.97 -9.19
C VAL A 8 -2.29 -19.71 -9.62
N PRO A 9 -2.43 -19.28 -10.89
CA PRO A 9 -1.80 -18.07 -11.38
C PRO A 9 -2.31 -16.83 -10.67
N VAL A 10 -1.42 -15.84 -10.53
CA VAL A 10 -1.76 -14.52 -10.03
C VAL A 10 -1.15 -13.41 -10.89
N THR A 11 -1.74 -12.22 -10.84
CA THR A 11 -1.28 -11.02 -11.54
C THR A 11 -1.39 -9.79 -10.65
N GLY A 12 -0.64 -8.74 -10.97
CA GLY A 12 -0.77 -7.44 -10.29
C GLY A 12 -0.01 -7.31 -8.97
N LEU A 13 0.92 -8.23 -8.67
CA LEU A 13 1.79 -8.15 -7.50
C LEU A 13 3.13 -7.52 -7.81
N LYS A 14 3.65 -6.75 -6.84
CA LYS A 14 4.99 -6.13 -6.90
C LYS A 14 6.04 -6.87 -6.06
N ALA A 15 5.61 -7.61 -5.05
CA ALA A 15 6.48 -8.33 -4.13
C ALA A 15 5.74 -9.55 -3.54
N PRO A 16 6.46 -10.59 -3.09
CA PRO A 16 5.84 -11.76 -2.49
C PRO A 16 5.25 -11.43 -1.12
N VAL A 17 4.05 -11.93 -0.85
CA VAL A 17 3.28 -11.70 0.40
C VAL A 17 2.52 -12.96 0.82
N GLU A 18 2.05 -12.98 2.06
CA GLU A 18 1.12 -14.00 2.55
C GLU A 18 -0.30 -13.44 2.66
N PHE A 19 -1.18 -13.83 1.74
CA PHE A 19 -2.56 -13.34 1.66
C PHE A 19 -3.48 -13.97 2.69
N GLN A 20 -4.51 -13.20 3.03
CA GLN A 20 -5.72 -13.66 3.71
C GLN A 20 -6.71 -14.13 2.65
N VAL A 21 -7.20 -15.37 2.75
CA VAL A 21 -8.17 -15.93 1.80
C VAL A 21 -9.50 -16.20 2.50
N LEU A 22 -10.59 -15.76 1.87
CA LEU A 22 -11.96 -16.06 2.29
C LEU A 22 -12.66 -16.86 1.21
N ARG A 23 -13.34 -17.93 1.60
CA ARG A 23 -14.26 -18.68 0.74
C ARG A 23 -15.66 -18.09 0.87
N VAL A 24 -16.29 -17.80 -0.27
CA VAL A 24 -17.72 -17.42 -0.26
C VAL A 24 -18.52 -18.62 0.23
N PRO A 25 -19.45 -18.46 1.19
CA PRO A 25 -20.31 -19.56 1.64
C PRO A 25 -21.04 -20.22 0.47
N ASP A 26 -21.01 -21.56 0.42
CA ASP A 26 -21.36 -22.32 -0.80
C ASP A 26 -22.80 -22.10 -1.28
N HIS A 27 -23.75 -21.85 -0.38
CA HIS A 27 -25.17 -21.63 -0.71
C HIS A 27 -25.50 -20.20 -1.18
N PHE A 28 -24.55 -19.28 -1.13
CA PHE A 28 -24.84 -17.88 -1.41
C PHE A 28 -24.72 -17.58 -2.90
N THR A 29 -25.74 -16.96 -3.51
CA THR A 29 -25.67 -16.59 -4.92
C THR A 29 -24.76 -15.38 -5.18
N LYS A 30 -24.45 -14.61 -4.13
CA LYS A 30 -23.57 -13.45 -4.17
C LYS A 30 -22.43 -13.61 -3.15
N ALA A 31 -21.33 -12.92 -3.39
CA ALA A 31 -20.26 -12.85 -2.41
C ALA A 31 -20.71 -12.07 -1.18
N ASP A 32 -20.80 -12.76 -0.04
CA ASP A 32 -21.12 -12.21 1.27
C ASP A 32 -20.12 -12.77 2.28
N PHE A 33 -19.47 -11.86 2.99
CA PHE A 33 -18.46 -12.16 4.01
C PHE A 33 -18.87 -11.60 5.37
N SER A 34 -20.16 -11.28 5.55
CA SER A 34 -20.69 -10.66 6.76
C SER A 34 -20.54 -11.52 8.01
N THR A 35 -20.48 -12.84 7.85
CA THR A 35 -20.29 -13.80 8.93
C THR A 35 -18.83 -14.09 9.25
N HIS A 36 -17.89 -13.78 8.34
CA HIS A 36 -16.46 -14.01 8.57
C HIS A 36 -15.94 -13.10 9.68
N ARG A 37 -15.03 -13.64 10.48
CA ARG A 37 -14.32 -12.94 11.57
C ARG A 37 -12.80 -13.02 11.47
N GLN A 38 -12.31 -13.89 10.60
CA GLN A 38 -10.90 -14.11 10.27
C GLN A 38 -10.80 -14.72 8.88
N ALA A 39 -9.59 -14.82 8.34
CA ALA A 39 -9.32 -15.57 7.12
C ALA A 39 -9.65 -17.06 7.29
N ASP A 40 -10.13 -17.71 6.24
CA ASP A 40 -10.36 -19.16 6.26
C ASP A 40 -9.03 -19.91 6.15
N PHE A 41 -8.10 -19.39 5.35
CA PHE A 41 -6.74 -19.90 5.19
C PHE A 41 -5.82 -18.80 4.61
N LYS A 42 -4.55 -19.14 4.42
CA LYS A 42 -3.52 -18.24 3.87
C LYS A 42 -3.16 -18.63 2.44
N GLY A 43 -2.80 -17.65 1.62
CA GLY A 43 -2.24 -17.85 0.29
C GLY A 43 -0.78 -17.42 0.25
N ILE A 44 0.13 -18.33 -0.10
CA ILE A 44 1.57 -18.07 -0.12
C ILE A 44 2.01 -17.84 -1.56
N THR A 45 2.49 -16.65 -1.88
CA THR A 45 2.97 -16.33 -3.23
C THR A 45 4.33 -16.95 -3.51
N SER A 46 4.54 -17.39 -4.75
CA SER A 46 5.87 -17.76 -5.22
C SER A 46 6.83 -16.56 -5.22
N PRO A 47 8.16 -16.78 -5.14
CA PRO A 47 9.14 -15.69 -5.15
C PRO A 47 9.09 -14.79 -6.38
N ASP A 48 8.65 -15.32 -7.52
CA ASP A 48 8.48 -14.58 -8.78
C ASP A 48 7.11 -13.88 -8.91
N CYS A 49 6.27 -13.95 -7.87
CA CYS A 49 4.96 -13.31 -7.80
C CYS A 49 3.94 -13.72 -8.88
N ASN A 50 4.15 -14.86 -9.55
CA ASN A 50 3.26 -15.33 -10.64
C ASN A 50 2.26 -16.40 -10.20
N MET A 51 2.48 -17.03 -9.05
CA MET A 51 1.61 -18.08 -8.52
C MET A 51 1.29 -17.82 -7.05
N VAL A 52 0.14 -18.30 -6.60
CA VAL A 52 -0.19 -18.42 -5.17
C VAL A 52 -0.55 -19.86 -4.85
N THR A 53 -0.04 -20.36 -3.74
CA THR A 53 -0.35 -21.69 -3.21
C THR A 53 -1.17 -21.55 -1.94
N SER A 54 -2.31 -22.22 -1.88
CA SER A 54 -3.13 -22.31 -0.68
C SER A 54 -2.39 -23.06 0.43
N SER A 55 -2.40 -22.53 1.65
CA SER A 55 -1.81 -23.19 2.82
C SER A 55 -2.59 -24.44 3.26
N GLN A 56 -3.81 -24.64 2.73
CA GLN A 56 -4.67 -25.78 3.00
C GLN A 56 -5.33 -26.28 1.71
N ILE A 57 -5.47 -27.61 1.57
CA ILE A 57 -6.18 -28.19 0.42
C ILE A 57 -7.66 -27.80 0.50
N GLN A 58 -8.19 -27.25 -0.59
CA GLN A 58 -9.61 -26.92 -0.74
C GLN A 58 -10.30 -27.97 -1.60
N TYR A 59 -11.59 -28.20 -1.34
CA TYR A 59 -12.39 -29.20 -2.05
C TYR A 59 -13.66 -28.58 -2.62
N TYR A 60 -14.08 -29.09 -3.78
CA TYR A 60 -15.40 -28.77 -4.32
C TYR A 60 -16.51 -29.35 -3.45
N HIS A 61 -17.63 -28.64 -3.36
CA HIS A 61 -18.80 -29.11 -2.63
C HIS A 61 -19.46 -30.30 -3.35
N PRO A 62 -19.91 -31.35 -2.63
CA PRO A 62 -20.49 -32.56 -3.25
C PRO A 62 -21.77 -32.28 -4.06
N ASP A 63 -22.57 -31.30 -3.64
CA ASP A 63 -23.81 -30.89 -4.36
C ASP A 63 -23.54 -30.01 -5.59
N ASN A 64 -22.31 -30.03 -6.13
CA ASN A 64 -21.89 -29.24 -7.29
C ASN A 64 -22.08 -27.72 -7.12
N LEU A 65 -21.95 -27.21 -5.89
CA LEU A 65 -22.04 -25.79 -5.60
C LEU A 65 -20.76 -25.05 -6.05
N PRO A 66 -20.88 -23.76 -6.44
CA PRO A 66 -19.75 -22.98 -6.95
C PRO A 66 -18.75 -22.64 -5.85
N ALA A 67 -17.48 -22.99 -6.07
CA ALA A 67 -16.37 -22.58 -5.21
C ALA A 67 -15.84 -21.21 -5.66
N ARG A 68 -15.82 -20.24 -4.74
CA ARG A 68 -15.40 -18.86 -4.99
C ARG A 68 -14.57 -18.34 -3.83
N PHE A 69 -13.54 -17.58 -4.15
CA PHE A 69 -12.54 -17.13 -3.17
C PHE A 69 -12.19 -15.67 -3.38
N LEU A 70 -11.89 -14.97 -2.30
CA LEU A 70 -11.37 -13.61 -2.29
C LEU A 70 -10.05 -13.60 -1.55
N CYS A 71 -9.10 -12.79 -2.01
CA CYS A 71 -7.81 -12.61 -1.39
C CYS A 71 -7.56 -11.15 -1.04
N PHE A 72 -6.93 -10.89 0.10
CA PHE A 72 -6.46 -9.55 0.47
C PHE A 72 -5.24 -9.61 1.38
N PHE A 73 -4.50 -8.51 1.47
CA PHE A 73 -3.32 -8.34 2.30
C PHE A 73 -3.29 -6.89 2.81
N PRO A 74 -2.73 -6.60 4.01
CA PRO A 74 -2.20 -7.56 5.00
C PRO A 74 -3.29 -8.30 5.79
N GLU A 75 -2.88 -9.03 6.82
CA GLU A 75 -3.81 -9.47 7.88
C GLU A 75 -4.42 -8.23 8.55
N PRO A 76 -5.76 -8.13 8.66
CA PRO A 76 -6.40 -6.94 9.19
C PRO A 76 -6.40 -6.95 10.72
N ASP A 77 -6.46 -5.77 11.33
CA ASP A 77 -6.67 -5.64 12.78
C ASP A 77 -7.98 -6.30 13.21
N THR A 78 -9.01 -6.15 12.37
CA THR A 78 -10.32 -6.76 12.56
C THR A 78 -10.97 -7.10 11.23
N LEU A 79 -11.74 -8.19 11.22
CA LEU A 79 -12.65 -8.54 10.12
C LEU A 79 -14.06 -8.70 10.68
N ILE A 80 -14.96 -7.77 10.38
CA ILE A 80 -16.33 -7.78 10.90
C ILE A 80 -17.27 -7.33 9.80
N ASN A 81 -18.38 -8.06 9.61
CA ASN A 81 -19.43 -7.72 8.65
C ASN A 81 -18.90 -7.51 7.22
N GLY A 82 -17.92 -8.32 6.79
CA GLY A 82 -17.33 -8.21 5.46
C GLY A 82 -16.44 -6.98 5.26
N VAL A 83 -15.98 -6.37 6.35
CA VAL A 83 -15.08 -5.21 6.34
C VAL A 83 -13.79 -5.57 7.06
N ALA A 84 -12.66 -5.46 6.36
CA ALA A 84 -11.32 -5.59 6.92
C ALA A 84 -10.81 -4.20 7.33
N SER A 85 -10.40 -4.02 8.59
CA SER A 85 -9.88 -2.74 9.11
C SER A 85 -8.38 -2.82 9.34
N PHE A 86 -7.68 -1.72 9.05
CA PHE A 86 -6.22 -1.64 9.12
C PHE A 86 -5.78 -0.36 9.83
N THR A 87 -4.77 -0.47 10.67
CA THR A 87 -4.03 0.65 11.24
C THR A 87 -2.79 0.89 10.40
N LEU A 88 -2.65 2.11 9.87
CA LEU A 88 -1.53 2.47 9.02
C LEU A 88 -0.35 2.99 9.83
N ASP A 89 0.81 2.44 9.52
CA ASP A 89 2.12 2.92 9.98
C ASP A 89 3.03 3.36 8.82
N GLY A 90 2.52 3.29 7.59
CA GLY A 90 3.20 3.66 6.36
C GLY A 90 3.99 2.55 5.68
N THR A 91 4.10 1.38 6.29
CA THR A 91 4.92 0.26 5.77
C THR A 91 4.13 -0.73 4.94
N GLN A 92 2.83 -0.82 5.20
CA GLN A 92 1.97 -1.84 4.64
C GLN A 92 1.30 -1.34 3.37
N ASP A 93 1.36 -2.18 2.34
CA ASP A 93 0.55 -2.03 1.15
C ASP A 93 -0.77 -2.79 1.32
N ILE A 94 -1.90 -2.14 1.10
CA ILE A 94 -3.21 -2.82 1.14
C ILE A 94 -3.51 -3.32 -0.26
N ILE A 95 -3.60 -4.64 -0.40
CA ILE A 95 -3.75 -5.32 -1.68
C ILE A 95 -5.04 -6.14 -1.65
N TYR A 96 -5.80 -6.10 -2.74
CA TYR A 96 -7.09 -6.76 -2.86
C TYR A 96 -7.20 -7.51 -4.19
N SER A 97 -7.73 -8.73 -4.17
CA SER A 97 -8.21 -9.41 -5.36
C SER A 97 -9.71 -9.60 -5.30
N PRO A 98 -10.46 -9.23 -6.36
CA PRO A 98 -11.87 -9.55 -6.47
C PRO A 98 -12.15 -11.05 -6.34
N VAL A 99 -13.42 -11.38 -6.08
CA VAL A 99 -13.86 -12.77 -5.96
C VAL A 99 -13.55 -13.54 -7.25
N ALA A 100 -12.69 -14.54 -7.14
CA ALA A 100 -12.30 -15.45 -8.19
C ALA A 100 -13.14 -16.73 -8.13
N TYR A 101 -13.54 -17.23 -9.31
CA TYR A 101 -14.37 -18.43 -9.44
C TYR A 101 -13.51 -19.64 -9.79
N ALA A 102 -13.50 -20.64 -8.90
CA ALA A 102 -12.77 -21.89 -9.10
C ALA A 102 -13.55 -22.94 -9.91
N GLY A 103 -14.83 -22.69 -10.18
CA GLY A 103 -15.70 -23.68 -10.82
C GLY A 103 -16.58 -24.42 -9.81
N SER A 104 -17.03 -25.60 -10.24
CA SER A 104 -17.80 -26.55 -9.45
C SER A 104 -17.25 -27.97 -9.67
N LEU A 105 -17.73 -28.95 -8.90
CA LEU A 105 -17.22 -30.33 -8.94
C LEU A 105 -17.20 -30.92 -10.37
N TYR A 106 -18.25 -30.73 -11.14
CA TYR A 106 -18.37 -31.29 -12.51
C TYR A 106 -17.98 -30.31 -13.62
N ALA A 107 -17.65 -29.06 -13.26
CA ALA A 107 -17.19 -28.03 -14.18
C ALA A 107 -16.14 -27.15 -13.49
N PRO A 108 -14.93 -27.69 -13.22
CA PRO A 108 -13.82 -26.92 -12.66
C PRO A 108 -13.41 -25.81 -13.64
N ASN A 109 -13.00 -24.66 -13.12
CA ASN A 109 -12.53 -23.55 -13.96
C ASN A 109 -11.00 -23.68 -14.17
N PRO A 110 -10.52 -23.96 -15.39
CA PRO A 110 -9.08 -24.03 -15.66
C PRO A 110 -8.37 -22.67 -15.53
N ASP A 111 -9.11 -21.57 -15.68
CA ASP A 111 -8.59 -20.20 -15.61
C ASP A 111 -8.69 -19.60 -14.19
N PHE A 112 -8.94 -20.43 -13.18
CA PHE A 112 -8.99 -19.97 -11.79
C PHE A 112 -7.64 -19.37 -11.38
N GLY A 113 -7.67 -18.13 -10.92
CA GLY A 113 -6.50 -17.37 -10.47
C GLY A 113 -6.94 -16.04 -9.85
N TYR A 114 -5.97 -15.25 -9.38
CA TYR A 114 -6.24 -13.97 -8.71
C TYR A 114 -5.61 -12.80 -9.47
N SER A 115 -6.36 -11.72 -9.61
CA SER A 115 -5.84 -10.43 -10.10
C SER A 115 -5.86 -9.42 -8.97
N PHE A 116 -4.69 -8.97 -8.56
CA PHE A 116 -4.52 -8.07 -7.42
C PHE A 116 -4.50 -6.61 -7.86
N ASN A 117 -5.14 -5.78 -7.03
CA ASN A 117 -5.08 -4.32 -7.08
C ASN A 117 -4.43 -3.82 -5.81
N HIS A 118 -3.57 -2.83 -5.96
CA HIS A 118 -2.96 -2.11 -4.85
C HIS A 118 -3.84 -0.88 -4.54
N GLU A 119 -4.31 -0.78 -3.29
CA GLU A 119 -5.31 0.21 -2.89
C GLU A 119 -4.69 1.48 -2.29
N LEU A 120 -3.40 1.44 -1.96
CA LEU A 120 -2.58 2.58 -1.55
C LEU A 120 -1.65 3.04 -2.68
N SER A 121 -1.07 4.22 -2.53
CA SER A 121 0.03 4.69 -3.39
C SER A 121 1.32 4.72 -2.59
N ARG A 122 2.44 4.34 -3.21
CA ARG A 122 3.77 4.51 -2.60
C ARG A 122 4.34 5.86 -2.99
N LEU A 123 4.84 6.61 -2.00
CA LEU A 123 5.55 7.86 -2.20
C LEU A 123 7.02 7.63 -1.84
N ASN A 124 7.95 7.92 -2.74
CA ASN A 124 9.38 7.96 -2.49
C ASN A 124 9.81 9.42 -2.55
N VAL A 125 10.40 9.94 -1.48
CA VAL A 125 10.60 11.39 -1.34
C VAL A 125 12.08 11.71 -1.36
N THR A 126 12.45 12.67 -2.22
CA THR A 126 13.78 13.26 -2.22
C THR A 126 13.69 14.74 -1.90
N VAL A 127 14.63 15.26 -1.12
CA VAL A 127 14.70 16.69 -0.77
C VAL A 127 16.01 17.28 -1.28
N THR A 128 15.91 18.40 -1.98
CA THR A 128 17.04 19.15 -2.55
C THR A 128 16.95 20.62 -2.14
N LEU A 129 18.05 21.26 -1.79
CA LEU A 129 18.12 22.70 -1.55
C LEU A 129 18.59 23.44 -2.81
N SER A 130 18.07 24.65 -3.04
CA SER A 130 18.48 25.48 -4.17
C SER A 130 19.73 26.35 -3.88
N GLN A 131 20.28 26.31 -2.66
CA GLN A 131 21.35 27.18 -2.14
C GLN A 131 22.74 26.52 -2.22
N ASP A 132 23.83 27.32 -2.34
CA ASP A 132 25.23 26.85 -2.36
C ASP A 132 25.65 26.04 -1.12
N MET A 133 26.63 25.13 -1.28
CA MET A 133 27.04 24.16 -0.25
C MET A 133 27.37 24.82 1.10
N ASP A 134 28.09 25.94 1.09
CA ASP A 134 28.46 26.68 2.30
C ASP A 134 27.25 27.17 3.12
N MET A 135 26.08 27.33 2.49
CA MET A 135 24.85 27.67 3.20
C MET A 135 24.05 26.44 3.64
N THR A 136 24.22 25.30 2.99
CA THR A 136 23.42 24.09 3.25
C THR A 136 23.97 23.24 4.38
N GLU A 137 25.26 23.32 4.71
CA GLU A 137 25.89 22.52 5.78
C GLU A 137 25.24 22.68 7.16
N ASP A 138 24.53 23.80 7.39
CA ASP A 138 23.83 24.10 8.64
C ASP A 138 22.37 23.61 8.68
N PHE A 139 21.90 22.96 7.61
CA PHE A 139 20.52 22.49 7.50
C PHE A 139 20.43 20.97 7.62
N VAL A 140 19.68 20.53 8.62
CA VAL A 140 19.43 19.12 8.89
C VAL A 140 17.92 18.87 8.87
N LEU A 141 17.48 17.96 8.01
CA LEU A 141 16.13 17.42 8.03
C LEU A 141 16.01 16.44 9.19
N LEU A 142 15.32 16.87 10.25
CA LEU A 142 15.10 16.09 11.46
C LEU A 142 14.05 14.99 11.24
N SER A 143 12.99 15.30 10.49
CA SER A 143 11.98 14.32 10.05
C SER A 143 11.30 14.77 8.76
N ALA A 144 10.91 13.78 7.96
CA ALA A 144 9.93 13.91 6.88
C ALA A 144 8.81 12.91 7.15
N GLU A 145 7.57 13.39 7.13
CA GLU A 145 6.39 12.60 7.51
C GLU A 145 5.19 12.98 6.63
N VAL A 146 4.32 12.03 6.29
CA VAL A 146 3.09 12.30 5.54
C VAL A 146 1.92 12.38 6.50
N LEU A 147 1.18 13.49 6.48
CA LEU A 147 -0.07 13.67 7.19
C LEU A 147 -1.21 12.96 6.45
N THR A 148 -1.71 11.86 7.00
CA THR A 148 -2.79 11.03 6.43
C THR A 148 -3.61 10.38 7.54
N TYR A 149 -4.73 9.74 7.21
CA TYR A 149 -5.49 8.93 8.17
C TYR A 149 -4.73 7.70 8.64
N ASN A 150 -4.81 7.42 9.94
CA ASN A 150 -4.17 6.27 10.57
C ASN A 150 -4.98 4.97 10.49
N LYS A 151 -6.21 5.01 9.99
CA LYS A 151 -7.09 3.84 9.91
C LYS A 151 -7.90 3.83 8.62
N LEU A 152 -7.87 2.69 7.94
CA LEU A 152 -8.63 2.45 6.73
C LEU A 152 -9.44 1.16 6.83
N GLN A 153 -10.48 1.06 6.01
CA GLN A 153 -11.40 -0.06 5.93
C GLN A 153 -11.59 -0.50 4.48
N LEU A 154 -11.30 -1.77 4.20
CA LEU A 154 -11.53 -2.41 2.91
C LEU A 154 -12.85 -3.19 2.94
N GLN A 155 -13.73 -2.87 2.02
CA GLN A 155 -14.98 -3.60 1.82
C GLN A 155 -14.69 -4.87 1.02
N LEU A 156 -15.03 -6.05 1.55
CA LEU A 156 -14.72 -7.33 0.90
C LEU A 156 -15.89 -7.88 0.06
N GLY A 157 -17.10 -7.39 0.28
CA GLY A 157 -18.30 -7.94 -0.35
C GLY A 157 -19.31 -6.88 -0.79
N GLY A 158 -20.31 -7.33 -1.54
CA GLY A 158 -21.41 -6.47 -2.00
C GLY A 158 -20.99 -5.42 -3.05
N PRO A 159 -21.83 -4.39 -3.29
CA PRO A 159 -21.61 -3.39 -4.34
C PRO A 159 -20.36 -2.52 -4.15
N LEU A 160 -19.75 -2.55 -2.97
CA LEU A 160 -18.58 -1.74 -2.61
C LEU A 160 -17.31 -2.59 -2.51
N ALA A 161 -17.34 -3.87 -2.90
CA ALA A 161 -16.19 -4.77 -2.80
C ALA A 161 -14.94 -4.17 -3.48
N GLY A 162 -13.79 -4.24 -2.79
CA GLY A 162 -12.53 -3.62 -3.19
C GLY A 162 -12.38 -2.15 -2.82
N GLN A 163 -13.42 -1.46 -2.35
CA GLN A 163 -13.28 -0.05 -1.98
C GLN A 163 -12.59 0.13 -0.63
N LEU A 164 -11.51 0.92 -0.63
CA LEU A 164 -10.83 1.38 0.57
C LEU A 164 -11.39 2.74 1.04
N LYS A 165 -11.79 2.81 2.30
CA LYS A 165 -12.41 4.01 2.91
C LYS A 165 -11.73 4.35 4.22
N VAL A 166 -11.84 5.62 4.62
CA VAL A 166 -11.42 6.08 5.95
C VAL A 166 -12.37 5.51 7.00
N ALA A 167 -11.82 4.93 8.06
CA ALA A 167 -12.63 4.42 9.18
C ALA A 167 -13.34 5.58 9.91
N GLY A 168 -14.54 5.33 10.47
CA GLY A 168 -15.31 6.37 11.15
C GLY A 168 -14.62 6.97 12.39
N ASP A 169 -13.71 6.23 13.02
CA ASP A 169 -12.89 6.65 14.17
C ASP A 169 -11.45 7.02 13.80
N ALA A 170 -11.13 7.09 12.50
CA ALA A 170 -9.80 7.44 12.03
C ALA A 170 -9.41 8.88 12.43
N LYS A 171 -8.11 9.10 12.62
CA LYS A 171 -7.52 10.41 12.89
C LYS A 171 -6.39 10.67 11.89
N LYS A 172 -6.17 11.95 11.55
CA LYS A 172 -4.96 12.33 10.84
C LYS A 172 -3.75 12.24 11.76
N VAL A 173 -2.69 11.59 11.29
CA VAL A 173 -1.42 11.42 11.99
C VAL A 173 -0.27 11.67 11.01
N LEU A 174 0.89 11.99 11.56
CA LEU A 174 2.13 12.04 10.82
C LEU A 174 2.70 10.62 10.73
N ILE A 175 2.76 10.08 9.51
CA ILE A 175 3.36 8.79 9.21
C ILE A 175 4.79 9.03 8.70
N PRO A 176 5.83 8.51 9.39
CA PRO A 176 7.21 8.76 8.97
C PRO A 176 7.56 8.01 7.70
N LEU A 177 8.41 8.62 6.88
CA LEU A 177 9.09 7.93 5.78
C LEU A 177 10.11 6.93 6.33
N ARG A 178 10.41 5.90 5.53
CA ARG A 178 11.39 4.86 5.87
C ARG A 178 12.30 4.52 4.71
N ASP A 179 13.54 4.22 5.03
CA ASP A 179 14.48 3.66 4.07
C ASP A 179 14.09 2.23 3.64
N ASP A 180 14.83 1.67 2.70
CA ASP A 180 14.57 0.33 2.13
C ASP A 180 14.69 -0.82 3.15
N ILE A 181 15.35 -0.58 4.30
CA ILE A 181 15.44 -1.55 5.40
C ILE A 181 14.36 -1.34 6.46
N GLY A 182 13.45 -0.38 6.26
CA GLY A 182 12.31 -0.11 7.14
C GLY A 182 12.62 0.79 8.34
N SER A 183 13.79 1.43 8.39
CA SER A 183 14.15 2.36 9.46
C SER A 183 13.59 3.75 9.18
N ILE A 184 13.14 4.45 10.23
CA ILE A 184 12.65 5.82 10.10
C ILE A 184 13.82 6.73 9.72
N THR A 185 13.73 7.37 8.57
CA THR A 185 14.76 8.29 8.08
C THR A 185 14.76 9.59 8.89
N ARG A 186 15.90 9.97 9.45
CA ARG A 186 16.07 11.14 10.31
C ARG A 186 17.46 11.73 10.18
N ASN A 187 17.61 12.99 10.57
CA ASN A 187 18.87 13.71 10.65
C ASN A 187 19.67 13.70 9.32
N ILE A 188 18.97 13.87 8.19
CA ILE A 188 19.59 13.96 6.87
C ILE A 188 20.19 15.37 6.73
N ARG A 189 21.48 15.44 6.40
CA ARG A 189 22.10 16.72 6.03
C ARG A 189 21.59 17.11 4.65
N LEU A 190 20.96 18.27 4.56
CA LEU A 190 20.41 18.74 3.30
C LEU A 190 21.51 19.41 2.46
N SER A 191 21.44 19.25 1.14
CA SER A 191 22.43 19.80 0.22
C SER A 191 21.79 20.20 -1.11
N LYS A 192 22.60 20.67 -2.07
CA LYS A 192 22.17 20.86 -3.47
C LYS A 192 21.92 19.55 -4.22
N ASN A 193 22.39 18.44 -3.69
CA ASN A 193 22.13 17.14 -4.28
C ASN A 193 20.81 16.61 -3.70
N PRO A 194 20.03 15.85 -4.49
CA PRO A 194 18.84 15.19 -3.98
C PRO A 194 19.21 14.19 -2.88
N GLU A 195 18.68 14.42 -1.68
CA GLU A 195 18.82 13.51 -0.56
C GLU A 195 17.59 12.60 -0.48
N ASP A 196 17.82 11.29 -0.45
CA ASP A 196 16.75 10.31 -0.28
C ASP A 196 16.22 10.32 1.15
N CYS A 197 14.93 10.59 1.30
CA CYS A 197 14.23 10.62 2.57
C CYS A 197 13.47 9.31 2.86
N GLY A 198 13.48 8.37 1.92
CA GLY A 198 12.78 7.10 1.99
C GLY A 198 11.36 7.18 1.44
N SER A 199 10.57 6.17 1.80
CA SER A 199 9.25 5.92 1.22
C SER A 199 8.15 5.66 2.25
N VAL A 200 6.91 5.80 1.82
CA VAL A 200 5.70 5.58 2.63
C VAL A 200 4.52 5.21 1.77
N TYR A 201 3.68 4.28 2.23
CA TYR A 201 2.36 4.04 1.63
C TYR A 201 1.33 5.03 2.18
N ALA A 202 0.67 5.74 1.28
CA ALA A 202 -0.30 6.78 1.59
C ALA A 202 -1.67 6.50 0.96
N TYR A 203 -2.73 6.95 1.63
CA TYR A 203 -4.09 6.80 1.15
C TYR A 203 -4.36 7.75 -0.02
N ALA A 204 -4.70 7.21 -1.18
CA ALA A 204 -4.93 7.99 -2.39
C ALA A 204 -6.27 8.74 -2.42
N GLY A 205 -7.18 8.46 -1.48
CA GLY A 205 -8.49 9.11 -1.42
C GLY A 205 -8.48 10.57 -0.95
N GLU A 206 -7.32 11.11 -0.59
CA GLU A 206 -7.13 12.53 -0.29
C GLU A 206 -5.78 13.05 -0.83
N ASN A 207 -5.63 14.37 -0.86
CA ASN A 207 -4.34 15.00 -1.17
C ASN A 207 -3.44 14.91 0.09
N PRO A 208 -2.32 14.17 0.05
CA PRO A 208 -1.43 14.07 1.19
C PRO A 208 -0.70 15.40 1.42
N VAL A 209 -0.31 15.63 2.68
CA VAL A 209 0.56 16.75 3.04
C VAL A 209 1.86 16.18 3.60
N LEU A 210 2.99 16.52 2.98
CA LEU A 210 4.31 16.21 3.49
C LEU A 210 4.70 17.27 4.51
N VAL A 211 5.10 16.83 5.70
CA VAL A 211 5.53 17.67 6.80
C VAL A 211 7.01 17.46 7.03
N LEU A 212 7.79 18.53 6.84
CA LEU A 212 9.24 18.57 6.98
C LEU A 212 9.60 19.35 8.24
N LYS A 213 10.34 18.72 9.15
CA LYS A 213 10.90 19.37 10.32
C LYS A 213 12.40 19.56 10.11
N ILE A 214 12.84 20.82 10.08
CA ILE A 214 14.20 21.17 9.66
C ILE A 214 14.85 21.98 10.77
N GLN A 215 16.07 21.60 11.13
CA GLN A 215 16.98 22.42 11.91
C GLN A 215 17.79 23.28 10.95
N GLY A 216 17.75 24.60 11.12
CA GLY A 216 18.60 25.55 10.42
C GLY A 216 19.39 26.42 11.40
N LYS A 217 20.11 27.42 10.86
CA LYS A 217 20.99 28.32 11.62
C LYS A 217 20.35 28.99 12.83
N THR A 218 19.10 29.43 12.68
CA THR A 218 18.39 30.24 13.69
C THR A 218 17.45 29.41 14.59
N GLY A 219 17.37 28.10 14.37
CA GLY A 219 16.52 27.20 15.13
C GLY A 219 15.79 26.17 14.27
N ILE A 220 14.79 25.54 14.87
CA ILE A 220 13.98 24.50 14.24
C ILE A 220 12.69 25.11 13.68
N PHE A 221 12.32 24.75 12.47
CA PHE A 221 11.06 25.14 11.85
C PHE A 221 10.39 23.94 11.15
N THR A 222 9.08 24.09 10.89
CA THR A 222 8.26 23.08 10.21
C THR A 222 7.67 23.66 8.92
N ARG A 223 7.64 22.83 7.88
CA ARG A 223 7.04 23.15 6.60
C ARG A 223 6.09 22.06 6.13
N GLU A 224 4.90 22.49 5.75
CA GLU A 224 3.90 21.65 5.13
C GLU A 224 3.93 21.87 3.62
N VAL A 225 3.98 20.80 2.86
CA VAL A 225 4.05 20.80 1.41
C VAL A 225 2.92 19.92 0.91
N SER A 226 1.95 20.52 0.22
CA SER A 226 0.87 19.76 -0.41
C SER A 226 1.41 18.93 -1.56
N ILE A 227 1.05 17.65 -1.59
CA ILE A 227 1.37 16.74 -2.70
C ILE A 227 0.16 16.72 -3.63
N PRO A 228 0.35 16.70 -4.97
CA PRO A 228 -0.73 16.48 -5.92
C PRO A 228 -1.53 15.20 -5.63
N SER A 229 -2.74 15.12 -6.19
CA SER A 229 -3.64 13.97 -6.00
C SER A 229 -3.00 12.66 -6.47
N LEU A 230 -3.12 11.62 -5.66
CA LEU A 230 -2.56 10.30 -5.94
C LEU A 230 -3.59 9.39 -6.64
N LYS A 231 -3.10 8.34 -7.29
CA LYS A 231 -3.93 7.24 -7.81
C LYS A 231 -3.57 5.93 -7.11
N PRO A 232 -4.55 5.12 -6.66
CA PRO A 232 -4.27 3.81 -6.07
C PRO A 232 -3.37 2.95 -6.95
N GLY A 233 -2.45 2.23 -6.31
CA GLY A 233 -1.51 1.30 -6.91
C GLY A 233 -0.34 1.90 -7.68
N LYS A 234 -0.28 3.23 -7.76
CA LYS A 234 0.86 3.95 -8.34
C LYS A 234 1.95 4.18 -7.31
N ASP A 235 3.18 4.07 -7.78
CA ASP A 235 4.36 4.48 -7.05
C ASP A 235 4.83 5.80 -7.65
N TYR A 236 5.14 6.75 -6.79
CA TYR A 236 5.52 8.10 -7.18
C TYR A 236 6.87 8.46 -6.60
N ARG A 237 7.57 9.34 -7.34
CA ARG A 237 8.67 10.12 -6.82
C ARG A 237 8.15 11.51 -6.47
N VAL A 238 8.38 11.93 -5.23
CA VAL A 238 8.06 13.26 -4.72
C VAL A 238 9.37 14.01 -4.60
N GLU A 239 9.58 14.98 -5.48
CA GLU A 239 10.79 15.80 -5.45
C GLU A 239 10.47 17.12 -4.76
N VAL A 240 11.13 17.37 -3.64
CA VAL A 240 10.96 18.60 -2.88
C VAL A 240 12.16 19.49 -3.12
N THR A 241 11.91 20.69 -3.64
CA THR A 241 12.93 21.75 -3.71
C THR A 241 12.70 22.77 -2.60
N GLY A 242 13.68 22.92 -1.71
CA GLY A 242 13.71 23.88 -0.63
C GLY A 242 14.51 25.13 -0.99
N ASP A 243 13.92 26.29 -0.76
CA ASP A 243 14.60 27.57 -0.65
C ASP A 243 14.62 27.99 0.81
N VAL A 244 15.73 27.70 1.51
CA VAL A 244 15.83 27.95 2.95
C VAL A 244 16.00 29.42 3.32
N GLN A 245 16.36 30.30 2.38
CA GLN A 245 16.45 31.74 2.65
C GLN A 245 15.06 32.35 2.78
N ASN A 246 14.18 32.00 1.85
CA ASN A 246 12.77 32.42 1.88
C ASN A 246 11.89 31.47 2.69
N VAL A 247 12.48 30.36 3.17
CA VAL A 247 11.81 29.28 3.89
C VAL A 247 10.61 28.76 3.07
N LEU A 248 10.81 28.56 1.77
CA LEU A 248 9.81 28.07 0.81
C LEU A 248 10.15 26.66 0.38
N PHE A 249 9.16 25.77 0.33
CA PHE A 249 9.34 24.39 -0.14
C PHE A 249 8.24 24.09 -1.15
N LYS A 250 8.61 23.43 -2.25
CA LYS A 250 7.67 23.02 -3.30
C LYS A 250 7.91 21.56 -3.63
N ALA A 251 6.83 20.81 -3.84
CA ALA A 251 6.89 19.42 -4.27
C ALA A 251 6.39 19.29 -5.72
N SER A 252 7.07 18.47 -6.51
CA SER A 252 6.56 17.88 -7.75
C SER A 252 6.33 16.38 -7.55
N LEU A 253 5.44 15.83 -8.37
CA LEU A 253 5.07 14.42 -8.38
C LEU A 253 5.29 13.85 -9.78
N SER A 254 6.04 12.76 -9.89
CA SER A 254 6.25 12.01 -11.13
C SER A 254 6.05 10.51 -10.89
N ASP A 255 5.69 9.78 -11.94
CA ASP A 255 5.61 8.31 -11.88
C ASP A 255 7.00 7.75 -11.55
N TRP A 256 7.05 6.73 -10.69
CA TRP A 256 8.29 6.07 -10.30
C TRP A 256 8.25 4.58 -10.64
N THR A 257 9.28 4.11 -11.33
CA THR A 257 9.52 2.69 -11.55
C THR A 257 10.72 2.24 -10.72
N GLN A 258 10.54 1.20 -9.91
CA GLN A 258 11.61 0.64 -9.08
C GLN A 258 12.77 0.19 -9.99
N GLY A 259 13.94 0.82 -9.86
CA GLY A 259 15.10 0.55 -10.70
C GLY A 259 15.43 1.64 -11.72
N ASP A 260 14.71 2.77 -11.77
CA ASP A 260 15.21 3.97 -12.42
C ASP A 260 16.30 4.59 -11.53
N PRO A 261 17.60 4.53 -11.88
CA PRO A 261 18.54 5.47 -11.34
C PRO A 261 18.04 6.86 -11.71
N GLY A 262 18.08 7.79 -10.76
CA GLY A 262 17.97 9.21 -11.08
C GLY A 262 19.13 9.61 -11.98
N GLU A 263 19.01 9.39 -13.28
CA GLU A 263 19.81 10.12 -14.25
C GLU A 263 19.28 11.56 -14.26
N ALA A 264 19.95 12.39 -13.48
CA ALA A 264 20.05 13.80 -13.83
C ALA A 264 20.90 13.85 -15.11
N GLU A 265 20.26 13.90 -16.27
CA GLU A 265 20.95 14.41 -17.46
C GLU A 265 21.24 15.90 -17.26
N LEU A 266 22.51 16.27 -17.44
CA LEU A 266 23.04 17.64 -17.43
C LEU A 266 22.48 18.48 -18.59
#